data_AF-A0A831LTA3-F1
#
_entry.id   AF-A0A831LTA3-F1
#
_cell.length_a   1.000
_cell.length_b   1.000
_cell.length_c   1.000
_cell.angle_alpha   90.00
_cell.angle_beta   90.00
_cell.angle_gamma   90.00
#
_symmetry.space_group_name_H-M   'P 1'
#
loop_
_entity.id
_entity.type
_entity.pdbx_description
1 polymer ?
#
loop_
_entity_poly.entity_id
_entity_poly.type
_entity_poly.pdbx_seq_one_letter_code
_entity_poly.pdbx_strand_id
1 'polypeptide(L)'
;MNRKLNNYLLLTLKGMGMGAADVVPGVSGGTIAFITGIYEELIFSIKSINLSALKLFFTGKLSAFWKAVNGNFLLSVVLGIGISIFSLAKGLSYMLHHFPILVWSFFFGLIVASAIYVARTIKNWNAATVVAGIAG
;
A
#
# COMPACT_ATOMS: atom_id res chain seq x y z
N MET A 1 -17.65 -0.72 -17.54
CA MET A 1 -17.62 0.71 -17.94
C MET A 1 -16.47 0.93 -18.91
N ASN A 2 -16.71 1.58 -20.06
CA ASN A 2 -15.68 1.85 -21.06
C ASN A 2 -14.90 3.11 -20.63
N ARG A 3 -13.79 2.93 -19.90
CA ARG A 3 -12.95 4.05 -19.45
C ARG A 3 -12.00 4.46 -20.58
N LYS A 4 -11.80 5.76 -20.77
CA LYS A 4 -10.76 6.28 -21.67
C LYS A 4 -9.38 5.90 -21.15
N LEU A 5 -8.40 5.75 -22.05
CA LEU A 5 -7.01 5.38 -21.70
C LEU A 5 -6.40 6.31 -20.64
N ASN A 6 -6.67 7.61 -20.71
CA ASN A 6 -6.21 8.60 -19.73
C ASN A 6 -6.69 8.30 -18.30
N ASN A 7 -7.88 7.72 -18.14
CA ASN A 7 -8.41 7.36 -16.82
C ASN A 7 -7.67 6.15 -16.24
N TYR A 8 -7.19 5.23 -17.08
CA TYR A 8 -6.36 4.11 -16.64
C TYR A 8 -4.95 4.55 -16.27
N LEU A 9 -4.40 5.53 -16.99
CA LEU A 9 -3.12 6.16 -16.60
C LEU A 9 -3.24 6.84 -15.23
N LEU A 10 -4.28 7.65 -15.03
CA LEU A 10 -4.56 8.25 -13.72
C LEU A 10 -4.77 7.21 -12.63
N LEU A 11 -5.48 6.12 -12.93
CA LEU A 11 -5.67 5.02 -11.98
C LEU A 11 -4.36 4.34 -11.62
N THR A 12 -3.48 4.15 -12.59
CA THR A 12 -2.14 3.58 -12.37
C THR A 12 -1.31 4.52 -11.50
N LEU A 13 -1.34 5.84 -11.74
CA LEU A 13 -0.68 6.82 -10.88
C LEU A 13 -1.22 6.81 -9.45
N LYS A 14 -2.54 6.66 -9.27
CA LYS A 14 -3.14 6.47 -7.93
C LYS A 14 -2.65 5.17 -7.27
N GLY A 15 -2.56 4.08 -8.04
CA GLY A 15 -1.94 2.84 -7.60
C GLY A 15 -0.47 3.01 -7.21
N MET A 16 0.29 3.83 -7.94
CA MET A 16 1.67 4.16 -7.57
C MET A 16 1.74 4.91 -6.24
N GLY A 17 0.85 5.89 -6.02
CA GLY A 17 0.76 6.60 -4.74
C GLY A 17 0.40 5.66 -3.58
N MET A 18 -0.51 4.70 -3.81
CA MET A 18 -0.85 3.67 -2.84
C MET A 18 0.37 2.78 -2.53
N GLY A 19 1.07 2.26 -3.54
CA GLY A 19 2.27 1.46 -3.34
C GLY A 19 3.43 2.22 -2.68
N ALA A 20 3.51 3.54 -2.90
CA ALA A 20 4.51 4.37 -2.25
C ALA A 20 4.22 4.54 -0.77
N ALA A 21 2.96 4.72 -0.40
CA ALA A 21 2.53 4.78 0.99
C ALA A 21 2.85 3.49 1.75
N ASP A 22 2.63 2.32 1.14
CA ASP A 22 2.90 1.03 1.79
C ASP A 22 4.40 0.76 2.04
N VAL A 23 5.30 1.46 1.33
CA VAL A 23 6.75 1.37 1.56
C VAL A 23 7.22 2.31 2.69
N VAL A 24 6.46 3.37 2.99
CA VAL A 24 6.84 4.40 3.97
C VAL A 24 6.23 4.08 5.34
N PRO A 25 7.03 3.95 6.42
CA PRO A 25 6.50 3.69 7.76
C PRO A 25 5.49 4.75 8.22
N GLY A 26 4.36 4.31 8.75
CA GLY A 26 3.34 5.19 9.31
C GLY A 26 2.36 5.79 8.29
N VAL A 27 2.46 5.44 7.00
CA VAL A 27 1.49 5.84 5.96
C VAL A 27 0.71 4.60 5.50
N SER A 28 -0.61 4.70 5.37
CA SER A 28 -1.47 3.59 4.93
C SER A 28 -1.86 3.75 3.46
N GLY A 29 -1.60 2.75 2.62
CA GLY A 29 -2.06 2.72 1.23
C GLY A 29 -3.59 2.79 1.11
N GLY A 30 -4.33 2.23 2.07
CA GLY A 30 -5.78 2.35 2.15
C GLY A 30 -6.25 3.80 2.31
N THR A 31 -5.55 4.61 3.10
CA THR A 31 -5.83 6.05 3.25
C THR A 31 -5.56 6.81 1.95
N ILE A 32 -4.48 6.48 1.23
CA ILE A 32 -4.22 7.07 -0.09
C ILE A 32 -5.30 6.68 -1.09
N ALA A 33 -5.71 5.40 -1.12
CA ALA A 33 -6.82 4.95 -1.95
C ALA A 33 -8.12 5.71 -1.64
N PHE A 34 -8.37 6.02 -0.37
CA PHE A 34 -9.54 6.79 0.08
C PHE A 34 -9.48 8.25 -0.38
N ILE A 35 -8.38 8.94 -0.07
CA ILE A 35 -8.19 10.35 -0.45
C ILE A 35 -8.21 10.53 -1.98
N THR A 36 -7.65 9.57 -2.72
CA THR A 36 -7.65 9.59 -4.19
C THR A 36 -8.97 9.11 -4.82
N GLY A 37 -9.95 8.71 -4.00
CA GLY A 37 -11.30 8.35 -4.42
C GLY A 37 -11.43 7.01 -5.14
N ILE A 38 -10.46 6.10 -4.99
CA ILE A 38 -10.52 4.75 -5.59
C ILE A 38 -10.84 3.65 -4.58
N TYR A 39 -10.93 3.98 -3.29
CA TYR A 39 -11.10 3.03 -2.20
C TYR A 39 -12.36 2.18 -2.34
N GLU A 40 -13.52 2.81 -2.53
CA GLU A 40 -14.79 2.09 -2.68
C GLU A 40 -14.73 1.12 -3.87
N GLU A 41 -14.29 1.60 -5.03
CA GLU A 41 -14.17 0.77 -6.22
C GLU A 41 -13.18 -0.39 -6.01
N LEU A 42 -12.09 -0.17 -5.28
CA LEU A 42 -11.12 -1.21 -4.92
C LEU A 42 -11.75 -2.27 -4.03
N ILE A 43 -12.43 -1.87 -2.95
CA ILE A 43 -13.08 -2.82 -2.03
C ILE A 43 -14.18 -3.60 -2.76
N PHE A 44 -15.00 -2.96 -3.58
CA PHE A 44 -16.02 -3.66 -4.37
C PHE A 44 -15.42 -4.62 -5.41
N SER A 45 -14.32 -4.23 -6.06
CA SER A 45 -13.62 -5.07 -7.04
C SER A 45 -12.92 -6.27 -6.39
N ILE A 46 -12.40 -6.11 -5.17
CA ILE A 46 -11.86 -7.23 -4.38
C ILE A 46 -12.99 -8.15 -3.93
N LYS A 47 -14.10 -7.59 -3.42
CA LYS A 47 -15.27 -8.35 -2.97
C LYS A 47 -15.93 -9.17 -4.08
N SER A 48 -15.86 -8.71 -5.33
CA SER A 48 -16.41 -9.44 -6.48
C SER A 48 -15.58 -10.66 -6.88
N ILE A 49 -14.38 -10.84 -6.33
CA ILE A 49 -13.60 -12.09 -6.40
C ILE A 49 -14.21 -13.10 -5.42
N ASN A 50 -15.37 -13.66 -5.80
CA ASN A 50 -16.11 -14.64 -5.02
C ASN A 50 -16.13 -16.01 -5.70
N LEU A 51 -16.77 -17.01 -5.08
CA LEU A 51 -16.85 -18.38 -5.62
C LEU A 51 -17.44 -18.42 -7.04
N SER A 52 -18.42 -17.56 -7.34
CA SER A 52 -19.03 -17.49 -8.67
C SER A 52 -18.03 -16.98 -9.71
N ALA A 53 -17.26 -15.93 -9.39
CA ALA A 53 -16.19 -15.43 -10.25
C ALA A 53 -15.09 -16.49 -10.43
N LEU A 54 -14.65 -17.16 -9.35
CA LEU A 54 -13.66 -18.24 -9.44
C LEU A 54 -14.15 -19.41 -10.30
N LYS A 55 -15.44 -19.78 -10.20
CA LYS A 55 -16.03 -20.79 -11.07
C LYS A 55 -15.94 -20.38 -12.55
N LEU A 56 -16.18 -19.11 -12.87
CA LEU A 56 -15.98 -18.59 -14.24
C LEU A 56 -14.53 -18.72 -14.70
N PHE A 57 -13.56 -18.48 -13.81
CA PHE A 57 -12.13 -18.66 -14.10
C PHE A 57 -11.79 -20.14 -14.41
N PHE A 58 -12.17 -21.07 -13.52
CA PHE A 58 -11.88 -22.50 -13.69
C PHE A 58 -12.66 -23.16 -14.83
N THR A 59 -13.81 -22.61 -15.23
CA THR A 59 -14.57 -23.08 -16.40
C THR A 59 -14.10 -22.48 -17.73
N GLY A 60 -12.98 -21.74 -17.73
CA GLY A 60 -12.38 -21.16 -18.94
C GLY A 60 -13.08 -19.90 -19.45
N LYS A 61 -14.07 -19.36 -18.73
CA LYS A 61 -14.80 -18.14 -19.11
C LYS A 61 -14.05 -16.88 -18.66
N LEU A 62 -12.81 -16.73 -19.10
CA LEU A 62 -11.88 -15.67 -18.66
C LEU A 62 -12.42 -14.25 -18.92
N SER A 63 -13.07 -14.01 -20.07
CA SER A 63 -13.66 -12.68 -20.35
C SER A 63 -14.80 -12.32 -19.38
N ALA A 64 -15.63 -13.30 -19.02
CA ALA A 64 -16.74 -13.11 -18.09
C ALA A 64 -16.21 -12.90 -16.66
N PHE A 65 -15.21 -13.68 -16.25
CA PHE A 65 -14.48 -13.48 -15.00
C PHE A 65 -13.88 -12.07 -14.92
N TRP A 66 -13.15 -11.66 -15.96
CA TRP A 66 -12.48 -10.36 -15.99
C TRP A 66 -13.45 -9.19 -15.85
N LYS A 67 -14.63 -9.29 -16.48
CA LYS A 67 -15.70 -8.29 -16.30
C LYS A 67 -16.31 -8.35 -14.90
N ALA A 68 -16.53 -9.55 -14.37
CA ALA A 68 -17.13 -9.75 -13.04
C ALA A 68 -16.27 -9.14 -11.91
N VAL A 69 -14.94 -9.24 -12.02
CA VAL A 69 -14.02 -8.74 -10.99
C VAL A 69 -13.53 -7.31 -11.22
N ASN A 70 -14.05 -6.62 -12.25
CA ASN A 70 -13.51 -5.33 -12.67
C ASN A 70 -11.99 -5.39 -12.96
N GLY A 71 -11.56 -6.41 -13.71
CA GLY A 71 -10.15 -6.76 -13.90
C GLY A 71 -9.30 -5.63 -14.47
N ASN A 72 -9.83 -4.78 -15.35
CA ASN A 72 -9.09 -3.62 -15.86
C ASN A 72 -8.72 -2.63 -14.75
N PHE A 73 -9.64 -2.38 -13.81
CA PHE A 73 -9.36 -1.52 -12.67
C PHE A 73 -8.28 -2.13 -11.78
N LEU A 74 -8.48 -3.40 -11.38
CA LEU A 74 -7.54 -4.09 -10.50
C LEU A 74 -6.16 -4.17 -11.14
N LEU A 75 -6.08 -4.48 -12.43
CA LEU A 75 -4.82 -4.55 -13.16
C LEU A 75 -4.10 -3.20 -13.15
N SER A 76 -4.78 -2.08 -13.44
CA SER A 76 -4.13 -0.76 -13.39
C SER A 76 -3.64 -0.39 -12.00
N VAL A 77 -4.42 -0.66 -10.95
CA VAL A 77 -4.00 -0.38 -9.56
C VAL A 77 -2.80 -1.24 -9.17
N VAL A 78 -2.87 -2.55 -9.42
CA VAL A 78 -1.78 -3.51 -9.10
C VAL A 78 -0.52 -3.18 -9.89
N LEU A 79 -0.64 -2.83 -11.18
CA LEU A 79 0.50 -2.36 -11.97
C LEU A 79 1.12 -1.11 -11.36
N GLY A 80 0.31 -0.13 -10.94
CA GLY A 80 0.79 1.07 -10.27
C GLY A 80 1.54 0.77 -8.97
N ILE A 81 0.96 -0.08 -8.12
CA ILE A 81 1.58 -0.53 -6.86
C ILE A 81 2.92 -1.22 -7.15
N GLY A 82 2.94 -2.16 -8.10
CA GLY A 82 4.14 -2.89 -8.50
C GLY A 82 5.24 -1.95 -9.00
N ILE A 83 4.92 -1.05 -9.93
CA ILE A 83 5.87 -0.04 -10.43
C ILE A 83 6.45 0.77 -9.28
N SER A 84 5.60 1.23 -8.36
CA SER A 84 6.01 2.02 -7.21
C SER A 84 6.96 1.25 -6.30
N ILE A 85 6.59 0.04 -5.85
CA ILE A 85 7.42 -0.79 -4.97
C ILE A 85 8.76 -1.12 -5.62
N PHE A 86 8.80 -1.56 -6.88
CA PHE A 86 10.06 -1.90 -7.54
C PHE A 86 10.94 -0.66 -7.77
N SER A 87 10.34 0.47 -8.15
CA SER A 87 11.07 1.72 -8.35
C SER A 87 11.67 2.24 -7.03
N LEU A 88 10.89 2.22 -5.94
CA LEU A 88 11.33 2.62 -4.61
C LEU A 88 12.35 1.65 -4.03
N ALA A 89 12.19 0.34 -4.20
CA ALA A 89 13.17 -0.63 -3.74
C ALA A 89 14.52 -0.42 -4.42
N LYS A 90 14.54 -0.20 -5.74
CA LYS A 90 15.77 0.14 -6.47
C LYS A 90 16.34 1.49 -6.04
N GLY A 91 15.48 2.50 -5.86
CA GLY A 91 15.89 3.83 -5.38
C GLY A 91 16.52 3.78 -4.00
N LEU A 92 15.87 3.12 -3.04
CA LEU A 92 16.38 2.90 -1.68
C LEU A 92 17.67 2.10 -1.69
N SER A 93 17.76 1.03 -2.48
CA SER A 93 19.01 0.27 -2.63
C SER A 93 20.14 1.18 -3.15
N TYR A 94 19.89 1.98 -4.19
CA TYR A 94 20.87 2.94 -4.68
C TYR A 94 21.30 3.95 -3.60
N MET A 95 20.35 4.51 -2.86
CA MET A 95 20.61 5.47 -1.78
C MET A 95 21.35 4.84 -0.59
N LEU A 96 21.08 3.58 -0.25
CA LEU A 96 21.82 2.86 0.79
C LEU A 96 23.27 2.62 0.38
N HIS A 97 23.55 2.41 -0.91
CA HIS A 97 24.91 2.23 -1.39
C HIS A 97 25.71 3.55 -1.47
N HIS A 98 25.06 4.66 -1.88
CA HIS A 98 25.76 5.93 -2.13
C HIS A 98 25.67 6.93 -0.97
N PHE A 99 24.59 6.87 -0.18
CA PHE A 99 24.29 7.80 0.92
C PHE A 99 23.81 7.06 2.19
N PRO A 100 24.52 6.01 2.66
CA PRO A 100 24.06 5.17 3.77
C PRO A 100 23.77 5.98 5.04
N ILE A 101 24.64 6.93 5.39
CA ILE A 101 24.52 7.73 6.61
C ILE A 101 23.24 8.57 6.60
N LEU A 102 22.88 9.19 5.46
CA LEU A 102 21.65 9.98 5.36
C LEU A 102 20.43 9.09 5.49
N VAL A 103 20.42 7.95 4.80
CA VAL A 103 19.29 7.01 4.83
C VAL A 103 19.09 6.43 6.23
N TRP A 104 20.17 5.98 6.88
CA TRP A 104 20.11 5.48 8.26
C TRP A 104 19.66 6.57 9.24
N SER A 105 20.18 7.79 9.12
CA SER A 105 19.78 8.90 9.98
C SER A 105 18.30 9.26 9.80
N PHE A 106 17.80 9.22 8.56
CA PHE A 106 16.39 9.45 8.26
C PHE A 106 15.49 8.39 8.91
N PHE A 107 15.77 7.10 8.68
CA PHE A 107 14.97 6.01 9.28
C PHE A 107 15.12 5.97 10.81
N PHE A 108 16.31 6.21 11.35
CA PHE A 108 16.52 6.33 12.79
C PHE A 108 15.68 7.46 13.38
N GLY A 109 15.67 8.64 12.74
CA GLY A 109 14.80 9.76 13.12
C GLY A 109 13.32 9.39 13.11
N LEU A 110 12.84 8.68 12.08
CA LEU A 110 11.47 8.18 12.02
C LEU A 110 11.14 7.20 13.15
N ILE A 111 12.04 6.25 13.45
CA ILE A 111 11.88 5.28 14.55
C ILE A 111 11.79 6.01 15.89
N VAL A 112 12.72 6.94 16.16
CA VAL A 112 12.72 7.74 17.40
C VAL A 112 11.44 8.57 17.52
N ALA A 113 11.03 9.25 16.44
CA ALA A 113 9.79 10.04 16.43
C ALA A 113 8.55 9.16 16.69
N SER A 114 8.49 7.97 16.08
CA SER A 114 7.42 7.00 16.29
C SER A 114 7.40 6.48 17.73
N ALA A 115 8.55 6.11 18.29
CA ALA A 115 8.67 5.67 19.67
C ALA A 115 8.22 6.76 20.66
N ILE A 116 8.61 8.02 20.44
CA ILE A 116 8.16 9.16 21.24
C ILE A 116 6.64 9.34 21.13
N TYR A 117 6.08 9.23 19.92
CA TYR A 117 4.64 9.35 19.70
C TYR A 117 3.86 8.26 20.45
N VAL A 118 4.29 7.01 20.35
CA VAL A 118 3.69 5.87 21.07
C VAL A 118 3.83 6.05 22.59
N ALA A 119 5.03 6.43 23.07
CA ALA A 119 5.27 6.69 24.48
C ALA A 119 4.32 7.77 25.04
N ARG A 120 4.06 8.85 24.29
CA ARG A 120 3.10 9.89 24.67
C ARG A 120 1.64 9.41 24.71
N THR A 121 1.33 8.31 24.04
CA THR A 121 -0.01 7.70 24.07
C THR A 121 -0.25 6.89 25.35
N ILE A 122 0.81 6.50 26.06
CA ILE A 122 0.74 5.77 27.32
C ILE A 122 0.41 6.75 28.46
N LYS A 123 -0.80 6.63 29.03
CA LYS A 123 -1.29 7.53 30.10
C LYS A 123 -0.66 7.25 31.48
N ASN A 124 -0.30 6.00 31.76
CA ASN A 124 0.21 5.56 33.06
C ASN A 124 1.59 4.92 32.92
N TRP A 125 2.60 5.58 33.47
CA TRP A 125 3.96 5.07 33.55
C TRP A 125 4.15 4.40 34.92
N ASN A 126 4.01 3.08 34.96
CA ASN A 126 4.37 2.27 36.13
C ASN A 126 5.58 1.39 35.80
N ALA A 127 6.16 0.75 36.83
CA ALA A 127 7.35 -0.09 36.66
C ALA A 127 7.10 -1.24 35.65
N ALA A 128 5.90 -1.80 35.59
CA ALA A 128 5.55 -2.84 34.62
C ALA A 128 5.55 -2.29 33.18
N THR A 129 5.02 -1.09 32.94
CA THR A 129 5.06 -0.41 31.63
C THR A 129 6.50 -0.15 31.19
N VAL A 130 7.36 0.30 32.10
CA VAL A 130 8.78 0.56 31.79
C VAL A 130 9.53 -0.73 31.48
N VAL A 131 9.32 -1.78 32.28
CA VAL A 131 9.94 -3.09 32.04
C VAL A 131 9.46 -3.69 30.72
N ALA A 132 8.16 -3.60 30.42
CA ALA A 132 7.61 -4.05 29.13
C ALA A 132 8.20 -3.27 27.95
N GLY A 133 8.33 -1.94 28.06
CA GLY A 133 8.91 -1.11 27.01
C GLY A 133 10.40 -1.36 26.74
N ILE A 134 11.17 -1.78 27.76
CA ILE A 134 12.58 -2.15 27.60
C ILE A 134 12.73 -3.57 27.05
N ALA A 135 11.82 -4.49 27.41
CA ALA A 135 11.85 -5.88 26.97
C ALA A 135 11.52 -6.04 25.47
N GLY A 136 10.77 -5.09 24.89
CA GLY A 136 10.32 -5.11 23.50
C GLY A 136 8.88 -5.53 23.35
#